data_AF-A0A1J3JPF4-F1
#
_entry.id   AF-A0A1J3JPF4-F1
#
_cell.length_a   1.000
_cell.length_b   1.000
_cell.length_c   1.000
_cell.angle_alpha   90.00
_cell.angle_beta   90.00
_cell.angle_gamma   90.00
#
_symmetry.space_group_name_H-M   'P 1'
#
loop_
_entity.id
_entity.type
_entity.pdbx_description
1 polymer ?
#
loop_
_entity_poly.entity_id
_entity_poly.type
_entity_poly.pdbx_seq_one_letter_code
_entity_poly.pdbx_strand_id
1 'polypeptide(L)'
;SVNNLEGEVPTKGKFQNASIVSVFGNTKLCGGIKKLQLKPCLTRHQPQPVGTTKHSYRFKKEVIGVSVGIALILLFVLALVSLRWLRNKKKNQQTISQTPSTLEVLHERISYGDLRN
;
A
#
# COMPACT_ATOMS: atom_id res chain seq x y z
N SER A 1 19.84 6.58 -27.55
CA SER A 1 20.16 5.95 -26.26
C SER A 1 19.51 6.75 -25.15
N VAL A 2 19.18 6.12 -24.02
CA VAL A 2 18.46 6.75 -22.90
C VAL A 2 19.37 6.70 -21.68
N ASN A 3 20.14 7.78 -21.46
CA ASN A 3 21.21 7.83 -20.44
C ASN A 3 20.83 8.72 -19.25
N ASN A 4 19.56 9.14 -19.14
CA ASN A 4 19.10 10.10 -18.12
C ASN A 4 19.94 11.39 -18.08
N LEU A 5 20.35 11.89 -19.25
CA LEU A 5 21.09 13.16 -19.34
C LEU A 5 20.22 14.34 -18.89
N GLU A 6 20.87 15.36 -18.33
CA GLU A 6 20.22 16.52 -17.71
C GLU A 6 20.88 17.83 -18.16
N GLY A 7 20.12 18.93 -18.18
CA GLY A 7 20.64 20.27 -18.44
C GLY A 7 20.44 20.79 -19.87
N GLU A 8 21.13 21.89 -20.19
CA GLU A 8 21.02 22.55 -21.49
C GLU A 8 21.81 21.82 -22.58
N VAL A 9 21.19 21.59 -23.73
CA VAL A 9 21.88 21.00 -24.88
C VAL A 9 22.73 22.05 -25.60
N PRO A 10 24.03 21.81 -25.84
CA PRO A 10 24.87 22.74 -26.57
C PRO A 10 24.30 23.08 -27.96
N THR A 11 24.36 24.34 -28.36
CA THR A 11 23.93 24.81 -29.69
C THR A 11 25.07 24.81 -30.72
N LYS A 12 26.25 24.29 -30.34
CA LYS A 12 27.47 24.26 -31.15
C LYS A 12 27.92 22.82 -31.41
N GLY A 13 28.75 22.64 -32.44
CA GLY A 13 29.33 21.35 -32.80
C GLY A 13 28.28 20.35 -33.29
N LYS A 14 28.43 19.07 -32.94
CA LYS A 14 27.58 17.97 -33.44
C LYS A 14 26.08 18.17 -33.16
N PHE A 15 25.73 18.87 -32.08
CA PHE A 15 24.34 19.17 -31.70
C PHE A 15 23.63 20.18 -32.60
N GLN A 16 24.33 20.83 -33.54
CA GLN A 16 23.71 21.67 -34.58
C GLN A 16 22.93 20.85 -35.62
N ASN A 17 23.25 19.56 -35.76
CA ASN A 17 22.60 18.69 -36.71
C ASN A 17 21.73 17.66 -35.98
N ALA A 18 20.43 17.96 -35.86
CA ALA A 18 19.47 17.06 -35.23
C ALA A 18 19.27 15.72 -35.96
N SER A 19 19.80 15.56 -37.19
CA SER A 19 19.73 14.30 -37.91
C SER A 19 20.81 13.30 -37.47
N ILE A 20 21.89 13.75 -36.84
CA ILE A 20 22.99 12.88 -36.37
C ILE A 20 23.02 12.69 -34.85
N VAL A 21 22.21 13.46 -34.10
CA VAL A 21 22.09 13.38 -32.65
C VAL A 21 20.67 13.01 -32.27
N SER A 22 20.51 12.02 -31.40
CA SER A 22 19.22 11.68 -30.79
C SER A 22 19.25 12.04 -29.30
N VAL A 23 18.34 12.93 -28.90
CA VAL A 23 18.10 13.31 -27.49
C VAL A 23 16.88 12.60 -26.90
N PHE A 24 16.21 11.76 -27.70
CA PHE A 24 15.00 11.03 -27.30
C PHE A 24 15.26 10.18 -26.05
N GLY A 25 14.30 10.23 -25.11
CA GLY A 25 14.36 9.54 -23.82
C GLY A 25 15.08 10.30 -22.70
N ASN A 26 15.82 11.38 -22.98
CA ASN A 26 16.47 12.19 -21.94
C ASN A 26 15.56 13.36 -21.52
N THR A 27 14.55 13.06 -20.70
CA THR A 27 13.44 13.98 -20.35
C THR A 27 13.86 15.21 -19.54
N LYS A 28 15.05 15.18 -18.94
CA LYS A 28 15.61 16.28 -18.13
C LYS A 28 16.48 17.26 -18.94
N LEU A 29 16.61 17.05 -20.25
CA LEU A 29 17.25 18.02 -21.15
C LEU A 29 16.31 19.20 -21.44
N CYS A 30 16.91 20.36 -21.72
CA CYS A 30 16.23 21.57 -22.13
C CYS A 30 17.09 22.36 -23.15
N GLY A 31 16.51 23.37 -23.79
CA GLY A 31 17.20 24.29 -24.68
C GLY A 31 17.68 23.64 -25.99
N GLY A 32 18.89 24.03 -26.43
CA GLY A 32 19.45 23.57 -27.70
C GLY A 32 18.79 24.19 -28.94
N ILE A 33 19.04 23.60 -30.10
CA ILE A 33 18.46 24.07 -31.36
C ILE A 33 16.96 23.72 -31.45
N LYS A 34 16.19 24.58 -32.14
CA LYS A 34 14.73 24.39 -32.31
C LYS A 34 14.35 23.02 -32.89
N LYS A 35 15.19 22.44 -33.76
CA LYS A 35 14.95 21.15 -34.42
C LYS A 35 14.91 19.97 -33.44
N LEU A 36 15.50 20.09 -32.25
CA LEU A 36 15.44 19.07 -31.19
C LEU A 36 14.11 19.10 -30.40
N GLN A 37 13.30 20.16 -30.58
CA GLN A 37 11.97 20.31 -29.96
C GLN A 37 11.96 20.15 -28.43
N LEU A 38 13.06 20.53 -27.77
CA LEU A 38 13.14 20.54 -26.30
C LEU A 38 12.49 21.79 -25.73
N LYS A 39 11.95 21.67 -24.51
CA LYS A 39 11.49 22.82 -23.73
C LYS A 39 12.65 23.79 -23.47
N PRO A 40 12.43 25.12 -23.42
CA PRO A 40 13.47 26.07 -23.03
C PRO A 40 13.93 25.81 -21.59
N CYS A 41 15.20 26.11 -21.30
CA CYS A 41 15.71 26.06 -19.94
C CYS A 41 15.15 27.25 -19.13
N LEU A 42 14.72 26.99 -17.89
CA LEU A 42 14.28 28.04 -16.98
C LEU A 42 15.52 28.77 -16.45
N THR A 43 15.81 29.95 -17.00
CA THR A 43 16.76 30.88 -16.40
C THR A 43 16.07 31.64 -15.26
N ARG A 44 16.85 32.09 -14.27
CA ARG A 44 16.35 32.79 -13.07
C ARG A 44 15.54 34.07 -13.37
N HIS A 45 15.53 34.53 -14.61
CA HIS A 45 14.89 35.76 -15.07
C HIS A 45 13.66 35.56 -15.97
N GLN A 46 13.27 34.32 -16.29
CA GLN A 46 12.14 34.07 -17.17
C GLN A 46 10.88 33.70 -16.36
N PRO A 47 9.74 34.41 -16.52
CA PRO A 47 8.48 33.99 -15.95
C PRO A 47 8.14 32.60 -16.47
N GLN A 48 7.92 31.64 -15.58
CA GLN A 48 7.54 30.29 -15.96
C GLN A 48 6.29 30.34 -16.85
N PRO A 49 6.32 29.82 -18.08
CA PRO A 49 5.10 29.33 -18.69
C PRO A 49 4.70 28.12 -17.86
N VAL A 50 3.60 28.25 -17.12
CA VAL A 50 2.97 27.17 -16.36
C VAL A 50 2.59 26.07 -17.35
N GLY A 51 3.49 25.13 -17.55
CA GLY A 51 3.37 24.07 -18.53
C GLY A 51 4.15 22.84 -18.09
N THR A 52 3.46 21.94 -17.39
CA THR A 52 3.80 20.51 -17.28
C THR A 52 4.98 20.09 -16.38
N THR A 53 5.06 20.58 -15.14
CA THR A 53 5.72 19.81 -14.05
C THR A 53 4.91 19.74 -12.76
N LYS A 54 3.65 20.20 -12.78
CA LYS A 54 2.73 20.05 -11.64
C LYS A 54 2.28 18.61 -11.37
N HIS A 55 2.70 17.62 -12.16
CA HIS A 55 2.37 16.21 -11.87
C HIS A 55 3.27 15.57 -10.80
N SER A 56 4.48 16.10 -10.52
CA SER A 56 5.36 15.44 -9.54
C SER A 56 5.08 15.81 -8.07
N TYR A 57 4.24 16.83 -7.80
CA TYR A 57 3.86 17.18 -6.41
C TYR A 57 2.41 16.82 -6.07
N ARG A 58 1.58 16.41 -7.04
CA ARG A 58 0.22 15.91 -6.76
C ARG A 58 0.18 14.48 -6.24
N PHE A 59 1.29 13.75 -6.25
CA PHE A 59 1.39 12.40 -5.67
C PHE A 59 1.77 12.37 -4.18
N LYS A 60 1.72 13.51 -3.47
CA LYS A 60 1.89 13.55 -2.00
C LYS A 60 0.58 13.70 -1.21
N LYS A 61 -0.59 13.54 -1.84
CA LYS A 61 -1.90 13.59 -1.15
C LYS A 61 -2.85 12.42 -1.39
N GLU A 62 -2.43 11.37 -2.11
CA GLU A 62 -3.29 10.20 -2.37
C GLU A 62 -2.71 8.88 -1.82
N VAL A 63 -1.52 8.89 -1.21
CA VAL A 63 -0.91 7.68 -0.62
C VAL A 63 -1.34 7.48 0.85
N ILE A 64 -1.83 8.53 1.52
CA ILE A 64 -2.21 8.46 2.94
C ILE A 64 -3.60 7.85 3.13
N GLY A 65 -4.52 8.02 2.17
CA GLY A 65 -5.87 7.45 2.27
C GLY A 65 -5.91 5.93 2.08
N VAL A 66 -5.15 5.43 1.11
CA VAL A 66 -5.14 4.00 0.74
C VAL A 66 -4.50 3.14 1.84
N SER A 67 -3.44 3.64 2.49
CA SER A 67 -2.77 2.90 3.58
C SER A 67 -3.66 2.74 4.82
N VAL A 68 -4.41 3.79 5.19
CA VAL A 68 -5.34 3.75 6.34
C VAL A 68 -6.50 2.81 6.06
N GLY A 69 -7.05 2.82 4.84
CA GLY A 69 -8.13 1.91 4.44
C GLY A 69 -7.72 0.43 4.59
N ILE A 70 -6.54 0.06 4.11
CA ILE A 70 -6.03 -1.31 4.21
C ILE A 70 -5.83 -1.72 5.68
N ALA A 71 -5.26 -0.84 6.51
CA ALA A 71 -5.06 -1.12 7.93
C ALA A 71 -6.39 -1.37 8.66
N LEU A 72 -7.43 -0.56 8.40
CA LEU A 72 -8.75 -0.73 9.01
C LEU A 72 -9.44 -2.03 8.57
N ILE A 73 -9.33 -2.39 7.29
CA ILE A 73 -9.91 -3.64 6.76
C ILE A 73 -9.24 -4.85 7.42
N LEU A 74 -7.90 -4.85 7.55
CA LEU A 74 -7.18 -5.94 8.21
C LEU A 74 -7.58 -6.10 9.67
N LEU A 75 -7.68 -5.00 10.43
CA LEU A 75 -8.12 -5.02 11.83
C LEU A 75 -9.55 -5.57 11.97
N PHE A 76 -10.46 -5.16 11.08
CA PHE A 76 -11.85 -5.64 11.09
C PHE A 76 -11.93 -7.15 10.84
N VAL A 77 -11.19 -7.67 9.85
CA VAL A 77 -11.14 -9.11 9.56
C VAL A 77 -10.59 -9.90 10.76
N LEU A 78 -9.49 -9.43 11.37
CA LEU A 78 -8.91 -10.07 12.55
C LEU A 78 -9.90 -10.10 13.74
N ALA A 79 -10.66 -9.02 13.96
CA ALA A 79 -11.69 -8.97 14.99
C ALA A 79 -12.84 -9.95 14.74
N LEU A 80 -13.28 -10.10 13.48
CA LEU A 80 -14.31 -11.09 13.14
C LEU A 80 -13.82 -12.52 13.33
N VAL A 81 -12.59 -12.82 12.93
CA VAL A 81 -11.97 -14.15 13.10
C VAL A 81 -11.81 -14.46 14.59
N SER A 82 -11.30 -13.54 15.39
CA SER A 82 -11.15 -13.73 16.84
C SER A 82 -12.51 -13.92 17.52
N LEU A 83 -13.53 -13.13 17.17
CA LEU A 83 -14.88 -13.29 17.72
C LEU A 83 -15.49 -14.64 17.33
N ARG A 84 -15.33 -15.08 16.08
CA ARG A 84 -15.76 -16.42 15.64
C ARG A 84 -15.04 -17.52 16.40
N TRP A 85 -13.73 -17.38 16.60
CA TRP A 85 -12.94 -18.35 17.35
C TRP A 85 -13.36 -18.40 18.82
N LEU A 86 -13.55 -17.26 19.47
CA LEU A 86 -14.04 -17.16 20.85
C LEU A 86 -15.45 -17.74 20.99
N ARG A 87 -16.34 -17.46 20.03
CA ARG A 87 -17.69 -18.05 19.99
C ARG A 87 -17.64 -19.55 19.77
N ASN A 88 -16.76 -20.05 18.90
CA ASN A 88 -16.58 -21.47 18.67
C ASN A 88 -15.98 -22.17 19.89
N LYS A 89 -15.01 -21.53 20.56
CA LYS A 89 -14.46 -22.01 21.83
C LYS A 89 -15.53 -22.05 22.91
N LYS A 90 -16.39 -21.03 23.01
CA LYS A 90 -17.53 -21.03 23.94
C LYS A 90 -18.54 -22.12 23.61
N LYS A 91 -18.87 -22.33 22.32
CA LYS A 91 -19.73 -23.44 21.89
C LYS A 91 -19.12 -24.80 22.22
N ASN A 92 -17.83 -25.00 21.96
CA ASN A 92 -17.14 -26.25 22.27
C ASN A 92 -17.03 -26.48 23.79
N GLN A 93 -16.77 -25.42 24.58
CA GLN A 93 -16.87 -25.48 26.04
C GLN A 93 -18.30 -25.77 26.49
N GLN A 94 -19.32 -25.21 25.84
CA GLN A 94 -20.71 -25.47 26.19
C GLN A 94 -21.15 -26.88 25.76
N THR A 95 -20.60 -27.46 24.69
CA THR A 95 -20.75 -28.88 24.33
C THR A 95 -20.02 -29.80 25.32
N ILE A 96 -18.84 -29.41 25.82
CA ILE A 96 -18.11 -30.12 26.90
C ILE A 96 -18.83 -29.96 28.25
N SER A 97 -19.45 -28.81 28.53
CA SER A 97 -20.30 -28.58 29.70
C SER A 97 -21.70 -29.19 29.56
N GLN A 98 -22.11 -29.54 28.33
CA GLN A 98 -23.33 -30.30 28.03
C GLN A 98 -23.13 -31.82 28.13
N THR A 99 -22.03 -32.28 28.74
CA THR A 99 -22.04 -33.54 29.50
C THR A 99 -22.31 -33.30 30.99
N PRO A 100 -23.58 -33.12 31.42
CA PRO A 100 -24.02 -33.40 32.77
C PRO A 100 -24.70 -34.77 32.79
N SER A 101 -23.95 -35.87 32.60
CA SER A 101 -24.56 -37.21 32.64
C SER A 101 -23.71 -38.30 33.29
N THR A 102 -22.44 -38.06 33.56
CA THR A 102 -21.60 -39.03 34.32
C THR A 102 -21.37 -38.59 35.75
N LEU A 103 -21.23 -37.28 36.00
CA LEU A 103 -20.96 -36.74 37.32
C LEU A 103 -22.26 -36.67 38.17
N GLU A 104 -23.36 -36.10 37.66
CA GLU A 104 -24.64 -36.08 38.39
C GLU A 104 -25.21 -37.48 38.66
N VAL A 105 -25.10 -38.42 37.71
CA VAL A 105 -25.56 -39.82 37.89
C VAL A 105 -24.73 -40.56 38.95
N LEU A 106 -23.43 -40.29 39.07
CA LEU A 106 -22.60 -40.87 40.13
C LEU A 106 -22.93 -40.27 41.51
N HIS A 107 -23.41 -39.03 41.57
CA HIS A 107 -23.72 -38.35 42.83
C HIS A 107 -25.11 -38.74 43.33
N GLU A 108 -26.06 -38.97 42.42
CA GLU A 108 -27.38 -39.51 42.73
C GLU A 108 -27.32 -41.01 43.09
N ARG A 109 -26.41 -41.80 42.47
CA ARG A 109 -26.18 -43.21 42.84
C ARG A 109 -25.44 -43.43 44.16
N ILE A 110 -24.93 -42.39 44.81
CA ILE A 110 -24.36 -42.48 46.16
C ILE A 110 -25.35 -41.81 47.12
N SER A 111 -26.47 -42.49 47.36
CA SER A 111 -27.45 -42.11 48.39
C SER A 111 -27.69 -43.30 49.33
N TYR A 112 -27.04 -43.23 50.51
CA TYR A 112 -27.40 -43.82 51.81
C TYR A 112 -27.79 -45.32 51.91
N GLY A 113 -27.07 -46.23 51.24
CA GLY A 113 -27.19 -47.68 51.44
C GLY A 113 -26.34 -48.31 52.56
N ASP A 114 -25.24 -47.66 52.99
CA ASP A 114 -24.19 -48.32 53.80
C ASP A 114 -24.16 -47.93 55.30
N LEU A 115 -25.27 -47.44 55.86
CA LEU A 115 -25.36 -47.17 57.32
C LEU A 115 -26.19 -48.21 58.08
N ARG A 116 -26.15 -49.48 57.67
CA ARG A 116 -26.67 -50.56 58.51
C ARG A 116 -25.86 -51.85 58.38
N ASN A 117 -24.76 -51.92 59.11
CA ASN A 117 -24.46 -53.04 60.00
C ASN A 117 -23.50 -52.58 61.10
#